data_AF-A0A1V6C5E8-F1
#
_entry.id   AF-A0A1V6C5E8-F1
#
_cell.length_a   1.000
_cell.length_b   1.000
_cell.length_c   1.000
_cell.angle_alpha   90.00
_cell.angle_beta   90.00
_cell.angle_gamma   90.00
#
_symmetry.space_group_name_H-M   'P 1'
#
loop_
_entity.id
_entity.type
_entity.pdbx_description
1 polymer ?
#
loop_
_entity_poly.entity_id
_entity_poly.type
_entity_poly.pdbx_seq_one_letter_code
_entity_poly.pdbx_strand_id
1 'polypeptide(L)'
;MDGSRDGENNDGVVADRRRLSDLVMELHPASITRGGREYAFNKNTIRVLWERLPESLRYRLKLPILFYFDSTVTDSFMLADATALEALQSLGELSDMREFIGGRVWVGRAIVFAIMGRYPGAIQIIVS
;
A
#
# COMPACT_ATOMS: atom_id res chain seq x y z
N MET A 1 -18.62 -34.60 0.58
CA MET A 1 -17.77 -33.86 1.53
C MET A 1 -17.26 -32.67 0.77
N ASP A 2 -17.88 -31.52 1.01
CA ASP A 2 -17.51 -30.24 0.41
C ASP A 2 -16.22 -29.77 1.09
N GLY A 3 -15.12 -29.85 0.35
CA GLY A 3 -13.84 -29.31 0.79
C GLY A 3 -13.85 -27.82 0.56
N SER A 4 -14.35 -27.07 1.54
CA SER A 4 -14.19 -25.61 1.59
C SER A 4 -12.70 -25.30 1.48
N ARG A 5 -12.27 -24.91 0.28
CA ARG A 5 -11.05 -24.12 0.10
C ARG A 5 -11.39 -22.76 0.67
N ASP A 6 -11.13 -22.55 1.95
CA ASP A 6 -10.93 -21.21 2.50
C ASP A 6 -9.63 -20.67 1.91
N GLY A 7 -9.64 -20.43 0.59
CA GLY A 7 -8.64 -19.65 -0.09
C GLY A 7 -8.97 -18.20 0.24
N GLU A 8 -8.12 -17.59 1.06
CA GLU A 8 -8.27 -16.20 1.44
C GLU A 8 -8.30 -15.33 0.18
N ASN A 9 -9.49 -14.83 -0.16
CA ASN A 9 -9.75 -14.32 -1.49
C ASN A 9 -9.24 -12.86 -1.59
N ASN A 10 -8.10 -12.71 -2.26
CA ASN A 10 -7.48 -11.42 -2.55
C ASN A 10 -8.09 -10.71 -3.79
N ASP A 11 -9.31 -11.04 -4.23
CA ASP A 11 -10.00 -10.43 -5.38
C ASP A 11 -10.16 -8.91 -5.28
N GLY A 12 -10.19 -8.37 -4.06
CA GLY A 12 -10.25 -6.92 -3.80
C GLY A 12 -8.91 -6.20 -3.94
N VAL A 13 -7.80 -6.92 -4.07
CA VAL A 13 -6.45 -6.34 -4.18
C VAL A 13 -6.24 -5.81 -5.59
N VAL A 14 -5.65 -4.62 -5.72
CA VAL A 14 -5.28 -4.04 -7.01
C VAL A 14 -4.33 -4.98 -7.78
N ALA A 15 -4.70 -5.34 -9.01
CA ALA A 15 -3.93 -6.23 -9.87
C ALA A 15 -2.74 -5.52 -10.50
N ASP A 16 -2.95 -4.31 -11.01
CA ASP A 16 -1.90 -3.47 -11.59
C ASP A 16 -1.73 -2.18 -10.78
N ARG A 17 -0.66 -2.12 -10.00
CA ARG A 17 -0.34 -0.92 -9.20
C ARG A 17 0.21 0.17 -10.11
N ARG A 18 -0.41 1.34 -10.05
CA ARG A 18 -0.11 2.49 -10.92
C ARG A 18 0.78 3.51 -10.21
N ARG A 19 1.60 4.25 -10.97
CA ARG A 19 2.48 5.27 -10.39
C ARG A 19 1.66 6.45 -9.89
N LEU A 20 2.10 7.06 -8.79
CA LEU A 20 1.47 8.27 -8.26
C LEU A 20 1.45 9.40 -9.30
N SER A 21 2.51 9.54 -10.09
CA SER A 21 2.61 10.48 -11.21
C SER A 21 1.50 10.33 -12.24
N ASP A 22 1.04 9.11 -12.50
CA ASP A 22 -0.01 8.88 -13.49
C ASP A 22 -1.38 9.18 -12.86
N LEU A 23 -1.59 8.72 -11.63
CA LEU A 23 -2.85 8.89 -10.90
C LEU A 23 -3.18 10.37 -10.62
N VAL A 24 -2.19 11.22 -10.35
CA VAL A 24 -2.45 12.64 -10.04
C VAL A 24 -2.98 13.42 -11.26
N MET A 25 -2.69 12.98 -12.47
CA MET A 25 -3.16 13.62 -13.71
C MET A 25 -4.62 13.26 -14.04
N GLU A 26 -5.17 12.24 -13.39
CA GLU A 26 -6.50 11.73 -13.71
C GLU A 26 -7.60 12.50 -12.99
N LEU A 27 -8.69 12.76 -13.73
CA LEU A 27 -9.88 13.35 -13.14
C LEU A 27 -10.48 12.42 -12.07
N HIS A 28 -10.47 11.11 -12.36
CA HIS A 28 -10.96 10.00 -11.53
C HIS A 28 -9.87 8.93 -11.41
N PRO A 29 -8.93 9.06 -10.46
CA PRO A 29 -7.82 8.12 -10.33
C PRO A 29 -8.32 6.73 -9.96
N ALA A 30 -8.04 5.72 -10.80
CA ALA A 30 -8.50 4.36 -10.57
C ALA A 30 -7.51 3.29 -11.09
N SER A 31 -7.70 2.07 -10.63
CA SER A 31 -7.09 0.85 -11.18
C SER A 31 -8.10 -0.31 -11.17
N ILE A 32 -7.66 -1.51 -11.53
CA ILE A 32 -8.47 -2.73 -11.57
C ILE A 32 -7.97 -3.72 -10.51
N THR A 33 -8.90 -4.34 -9.77
CA THR A 33 -8.60 -5.39 -8.81
C THR A 33 -8.40 -6.74 -9.48
N ARG A 34 -7.83 -7.71 -8.75
CA ARG A 34 -7.65 -9.09 -9.23
C ARG A 34 -8.97 -9.75 -9.63
N GLY A 35 -10.06 -9.42 -8.93
CA GLY A 35 -11.43 -9.83 -9.27
C GLY A 35 -12.07 -9.03 -10.41
N GLY A 36 -11.33 -8.17 -11.12
CA GLY A 36 -11.81 -7.44 -12.29
C GLY A 36 -12.70 -6.23 -11.99
N ARG A 37 -12.75 -5.76 -10.74
CA ARG A 37 -13.54 -4.59 -10.34
C ARG A 37 -12.71 -3.33 -10.36
N GLU A 38 -13.36 -2.18 -10.54
CA GLU A 38 -12.68 -0.89 -10.37
C GLU A 38 -12.30 -0.66 -8.91
N TYR A 39 -11.07 -0.18 -8.72
CA TYR A 39 -10.57 0.35 -7.47
C TYR A 39 -10.35 1.85 -7.62
N ALA A 40 -11.29 2.65 -7.10
CA ALA A 40 -11.20 4.10 -7.11
C ALA A 40 -10.30 4.60 -5.97
N PHE A 41 -9.26 5.34 -6.30
CA PHE A 41 -8.39 5.97 -5.31
C PHE A 41 -9.05 7.22 -4.73
N ASN A 42 -8.79 7.51 -3.45
CA ASN A 42 -9.20 8.78 -2.87
C ASN A 42 -8.39 9.93 -3.49
N LYS A 43 -9.07 10.80 -4.25
CA LYS A 43 -8.43 11.92 -4.95
C LYS A 43 -7.68 12.87 -4.03
N ASN A 44 -8.19 13.12 -2.83
CA ASN A 44 -7.50 13.99 -1.87
C ASN A 44 -6.22 13.32 -1.35
N THR A 45 -6.25 12.01 -1.07
CA THR A 45 -5.06 11.23 -0.72
C THR A 45 -4.00 11.34 -1.83
N ILE A 46 -4.37 11.13 -3.10
CA ILE A 46 -3.45 11.24 -4.24
C ILE A 46 -2.79 12.62 -4.28
N ARG A 47 -3.59 13.70 -4.14
CA ARG A 47 -3.08 15.07 -4.13
C ARG A 47 -2.11 15.31 -2.95
N VAL A 48 -2.48 14.91 -1.74
CA VAL A 48 -1.63 15.07 -0.54
C VAL A 48 -0.30 14.34 -0.71
N LEU A 49 -0.33 13.11 -1.23
CA LEU A 49 0.89 12.35 -1.52
C LEU A 49 1.75 13.06 -2.56
N TRP A 50 1.14 13.57 -3.64
CA TRP A 50 1.86 14.33 -4.67
C TRP A 50 2.52 15.58 -4.10
N GLU A 51 1.81 16.35 -3.28
CA GLU A 51 2.35 17.60 -2.72
C GLU A 51 3.47 17.36 -1.71
N ARG A 52 3.34 16.33 -0.86
CA ARG A 52 4.26 16.10 0.26
C ARG A 52 5.47 15.23 -0.06
N LEU A 53 5.39 14.36 -1.06
CA LEU A 53 6.52 13.50 -1.41
C LEU A 53 7.58 14.28 -2.23
N PRO A 54 8.87 13.95 -2.07
CA PRO A 54 9.94 14.39 -2.95
C PRO A 54 9.69 13.97 -4.40
N GLU A 55 10.21 14.76 -5.34
CA GLU A 55 10.00 14.53 -6.78
C GLU A 55 10.39 13.11 -7.22
N SER A 56 11.55 12.62 -6.80
CA SER A 56 12.03 11.27 -7.12
C SER A 56 11.03 10.17 -6.74
N LEU A 57 10.33 10.33 -5.61
CA LEU A 57 9.35 9.38 -5.10
C LEU A 57 8.01 9.50 -5.84
N ARG A 58 7.62 10.70 -6.28
CA ARG A 58 6.36 10.90 -7.04
C ARG A 58 6.28 10.06 -8.32
N TYR A 59 7.42 9.86 -8.98
CA TYR A 59 7.50 9.08 -10.23
C TYR A 59 7.78 7.60 -10.03
N ARG A 60 8.21 7.18 -8.82
CA ARG A 60 8.57 5.80 -8.50
C ARG A 60 7.50 5.07 -7.68
N LEU A 61 6.83 5.78 -6.77
CA LEU A 61 5.84 5.19 -5.88
C LEU A 61 4.64 4.67 -6.68
N LYS A 62 4.35 3.39 -6.50
CA LYS A 62 3.14 2.75 -7.04
C LYS A 62 2.08 2.60 -5.95
N LEU A 63 0.81 2.81 -6.30
CA LEU A 63 -0.32 2.67 -5.38
C LEU A 63 -1.26 1.52 -5.76
N PRO A 64 -1.92 0.91 -4.76
CA PRO A 64 -1.74 1.14 -3.32
C PRO A 64 -0.40 0.57 -2.82
N ILE A 65 0.09 1.06 -1.68
CA ILE A 65 1.17 0.42 -0.92
C ILE A 65 0.60 -0.86 -0.33
N LEU A 66 1.30 -1.98 -0.53
CA LEU A 66 0.86 -3.29 -0.08
C LEU A 66 1.59 -3.66 1.20
N PHE A 67 0.82 -3.94 2.24
CA PHE A 67 1.27 -4.63 3.43
C PHE A 67 0.79 -6.09 3.36
N TYR A 68 1.61 -7.01 3.85
CA TYR A 68 1.29 -8.43 3.87
C TYR A 68 1.14 -8.88 5.32
N PHE A 69 0.01 -9.50 5.61
CA PHE A 69 -0.20 -10.19 6.88
C PHE A 69 0.51 -11.55 6.83
N ASP A 70 1.22 -11.87 7.90
CA ASP A 70 1.83 -13.17 8.11
C ASP A 70 1.29 -13.73 9.42
N SER A 71 0.59 -14.86 9.37
CA SER A 71 -0.01 -15.49 10.55
C SER A 71 1.02 -15.95 11.58
N THR A 72 2.29 -16.12 11.17
CA THR A 72 3.39 -16.53 12.05
C THR A 72 4.07 -15.36 12.77
N VAL A 73 3.82 -14.12 12.34
CA VAL A 73 4.37 -12.91 12.94
C VAL A 73 3.24 -12.09 13.56
N THR A 74 3.12 -12.21 14.88
CA THR A 74 2.06 -11.52 15.63
C THR A 74 2.24 -10.00 15.61
N ASP A 75 1.12 -9.27 15.49
CA ASP A 75 1.03 -7.81 15.63
C ASP A 75 1.89 -6.96 14.67
N SER A 76 2.36 -7.54 13.56
CA SER A 76 3.07 -6.79 12.51
C SER A 76 2.61 -7.19 11.12
N PHE A 77 2.81 -6.27 10.17
CA PHE A 77 2.68 -6.54 8.75
C PHE A 77 4.02 -6.35 8.07
N MET A 78 4.27 -7.15 7.04
CA MET A 78 5.45 -7.02 6.20
C MET A 78 5.21 -5.98 5.11
N LEU A 79 6.19 -5.09 4.91
CA LEU A 79 6.30 -4.24 3.74
C LEU A 79 7.51 -4.70 2.91
N ALA A 80 7.27 -5.11 1.66
CA ALA A 80 8.29 -5.66 0.76
C ALA A 80 8.60 -4.74 -0.43
N ASP A 81 8.42 -3.43 -0.26
CA ASP A 81 8.63 -2.41 -1.30
C ASP A 81 9.49 -1.27 -0.72
N ALA A 82 10.74 -1.19 -1.14
CA ALA A 82 11.69 -0.19 -0.65
C ALA A 82 11.26 1.25 -1.01
N THR A 83 10.62 1.45 -2.16
CA THR A 83 10.13 2.78 -2.55
C THR A 83 8.95 3.20 -1.68
N ALA A 84 8.09 2.24 -1.30
CA ALA A 84 7.02 2.50 -0.35
C ALA A 84 7.56 2.80 1.06
N LEU A 85 8.62 2.12 1.52
CA LEU A 85 9.29 2.45 2.78
C LEU A 85 9.83 3.89 2.75
N GLU A 86 10.60 4.22 1.71
CA GLU A 86 11.20 5.55 1.52
C GLU A 86 10.11 6.64 1.49
N ALA A 87 8.98 6.39 0.83
CA ALA A 87 7.83 7.29 0.84
C ALA A 87 7.20 7.48 2.22
N LEU A 88 6.98 6.39 2.96
CA LEU A 88 6.42 6.46 4.32
C LEU A 88 7.37 7.14 5.31
N GLN A 89 8.68 6.96 5.15
CA GLN A 89 9.70 7.68 5.91
C GLN A 89 9.67 9.18 5.59
N SER A 90 9.67 9.54 4.29
CA SER A 90 9.60 10.93 3.86
C SER A 90 8.32 11.64 4.30
N LEU A 91 7.20 10.92 4.47
CA LEU A 91 5.95 11.46 5.01
C LEU A 91 5.94 11.61 6.53
N GLY A 92 6.95 11.07 7.23
CA GLY A 92 7.05 11.02 8.69
C GLY A 92 6.19 9.93 9.34
N GLU A 93 5.70 8.98 8.56
CA GLU A 93 4.87 7.87 9.05
C GLU A 93 5.71 6.73 9.62
N LEU A 94 6.95 6.59 9.16
CA LEU A 94 7.93 5.64 9.65
C LEU A 94 9.24 6.36 9.98
N SER A 95 9.96 5.87 10.99
CA SER A 95 11.28 6.40 11.32
C SER A 95 12.30 6.08 10.23
N ASP A 96 13.21 7.02 9.96
CA ASP A 96 14.36 6.86 9.06
C ASP A 96 15.33 5.76 9.52
N MET A 97 15.27 5.36 10.80
CA MET A 97 16.05 4.25 11.35
C MET A 97 15.49 2.87 10.97
N ARG A 98 14.29 2.79 10.38
CA ARG A 98 13.76 1.51 9.91
C ARG A 98 14.49 1.08 8.65
N GLU A 99 15.16 -0.06 8.73
CA GLU A 99 15.95 -0.59 7.62
C GLU A 99 15.18 -1.62 6.80
N PHE A 100 15.42 -1.61 5.49
CA PHE A 100 14.90 -2.59 4.54
C PHE A 100 15.82 -3.80 4.45
N ILE A 101 15.70 -4.72 5.41
CA ILE A 101 16.61 -5.87 5.57
C ILE A 101 15.98 -7.11 4.93
N GLY A 102 16.76 -7.81 4.09
CA GLY A 102 16.31 -9.06 3.47
C GLY A 102 15.11 -8.88 2.53
N GLY A 103 14.98 -7.69 1.91
CA GLY A 103 13.90 -7.37 0.98
C GLY A 103 12.57 -6.99 1.65
N ARG A 104 12.57 -6.72 2.96
CA ARG A 104 11.36 -6.33 3.69
C ARG A 104 11.64 -5.47 4.93
N VAL A 105 10.58 -4.93 5.50
CA VAL A 105 10.55 -4.36 6.85
C VAL A 105 9.25 -4.75 7.55
N TRP A 106 9.30 -5.03 8.85
CA TRP A 106 8.11 -5.29 9.66
C TRP A 106 7.61 -4.00 10.28
N VAL A 107 6.31 -3.73 10.13
CA VAL A 107 5.65 -2.54 10.66
C VAL A 107 4.53 -2.98 11.59
N GLY A 108 4.55 -2.45 12.81
CA GLY A 108 3.57 -2.80 13.83
C GLY A 108 2.15 -2.48 13.39
N ARG A 109 1.22 -3.36 13.73
CA ARG A 109 -0.19 -3.33 13.33
C ARG A 109 -0.85 -1.96 13.54
N ALA A 110 -0.66 -1.37 14.73
CA ALA A 110 -1.24 -0.07 15.06
C ALA A 110 -0.76 1.05 14.13
N ILE A 111 0.51 1.02 13.71
CA ILE A 111 1.08 2.00 12.78
C ILE A 111 0.43 1.83 11.40
N VAL A 112 0.34 0.60 10.89
CA VAL A 112 -0.28 0.33 9.58
C VAL A 112 -1.73 0.82 9.55
N PHE A 113 -2.53 0.52 10.58
CA PHE A 113 -3.91 1.00 10.66
C PHE A 113 -4.01 2.53 10.77
N ALA A 114 -3.09 3.18 11.49
CA ALA A 114 -3.04 4.64 11.56
C ALA A 114 -2.74 5.27 10.19
N ILE A 115 -1.79 4.71 9.43
CA ILE A 115 -1.46 5.15 8.07
C ILE A 115 -2.64 4.93 7.13
N MET A 116 -3.31 3.76 7.20
CA MET A 116 -4.51 3.47 6.41
C MET A 116 -5.63 4.49 6.66
N GLY A 117 -5.86 4.87 7.92
CA GLY A 117 -6.84 5.89 8.27
C GLY A 117 -6.46 7.28 7.76
N ARG A 118 -5.16 7.62 7.78
CA ARG A 118 -4.64 8.92 7.30
C ARG A 118 -4.65 9.05 5.77
N TYR A 119 -4.44 7.94 5.07
CA TYR A 119 -4.37 7.90 3.61
C TYR A 119 -5.38 6.89 3.02
N PRO A 120 -6.69 7.18 3.10
CA PRO A 120 -7.72 6.28 2.57
C PRO A 120 -7.45 5.94 1.10
N GLY A 121 -7.54 4.65 0.76
CA GLY A 121 -7.36 4.14 -0.60
C GLY A 121 -5.90 4.07 -1.10
N ALA A 122 -4.91 4.54 -0.35
CA ALA A 122 -3.50 4.43 -0.74
C ALA A 122 -2.82 3.17 -0.20
N ILE A 123 -3.47 2.43 0.70
CA ILE A 123 -2.90 1.26 1.38
C ILE A 123 -3.86 0.07 1.24
N GLN A 124 -3.33 -1.12 0.98
CA GLN A 124 -4.06 -2.39 1.09
C GLN A 124 -3.27 -3.39 1.93
N ILE A 125 -3.99 -4.18 2.72
CA ILE A 125 -3.44 -5.36 3.40
C ILE A 125 -3.81 -6.58 2.57
N ILE A 126 -2.81 -7.38 2.25
CA ILE A 126 -2.95 -8.69 1.63
C ILE A 126 -2.82 -9.72 2.72
N VAL A 127 -3.74 -10.67 2.75
CA VAL A 127 -3.58 -11.85 3.58
C VAL A 127 -3.01 -12.97 2.72
N SER A 128 -1.90 -13.56 3.16
CA SER A 128 -1.11 -14.55 2.43
C SER A 128 -1.02 -15.87 3.16
#